data_AF-A0A382CQZ2-F1
#
_entry.id   AF-A0A382CQZ2-F1
#
_cell.length_a   1.000
_cell.length_b   1.000
_cell.length_c   1.000
_cell.angle_alpha   90.00
_cell.angle_beta   90.00
_cell.angle_gamma   90.00
#
_symmetry.space_group_name_H-M   'P 1'
#
loop_
_entity.id
_entity.type
_entity.pdbx_description
1 polymer ?
#
loop_
_entity_poly.entity_id
_entity_poly.type
_entity_poly.pdbx_seq_one_letter_code
_entity_poly.pdbx_strand_id
1 'polypeptide(L)'
;MILNRFDSSLVVIAGLFGVGLFLGSPAITTLEAATAGLEKTSRQAIHPACIEAFDPPEKVVVSYGECQRLAEGKPIIQAEEPFSIYYERPPEEGYEGRNGYFHYKLIGELSNGMSLLHVIQNSGGSGVFHQILTVDGMADDFTWGDYLRLHGKDPFGDRCNRGIHSIRQTSPDTWELTEQLAPFEFLDIEDRRDWRRERFFNVMLEIDGDESIEEVTNRFELRPYQDIQNCANCCFAQAIRTVDFFAEPYKGEGKLVAIEIDGEMVRRLPTKAFDGSPLPYQQCLKRVLKKASALQDHPKTLSLTYPQYTQLMSDFDHLCVIQDGEFDGTNSLTLLVEEFEETLYARIAYYE
;
A
#
# COMPACT_ATOMS: atom_id res chain seq x y z
N MET A 1 31.00 -30.62 -59.83
CA MET A 1 29.62 -30.40 -60.29
C MET A 1 29.01 -29.38 -59.33
N ILE A 2 28.88 -28.13 -59.80
CA ILE A 2 28.05 -27.00 -59.31
C ILE A 2 28.33 -26.54 -57.85
N LEU A 3 29.14 -25.49 -57.56
CA LEU A 3 28.96 -24.00 -57.72
C LEU A 3 27.78 -23.47 -56.87
N ASN A 4 27.84 -22.39 -56.07
CA ASN A 4 28.65 -21.16 -55.97
C ASN A 4 28.72 -20.74 -54.48
N ARG A 5 29.84 -20.38 -53.85
CA ARG A 5 30.74 -19.20 -53.99
C ARG A 5 30.08 -17.82 -53.79
N PHE A 6 30.29 -17.30 -52.58
CA PHE A 6 30.57 -15.89 -52.29
C PHE A 6 31.66 -15.33 -53.21
N ASP A 7 31.50 -14.09 -53.71
CA ASP A 7 32.54 -13.05 -53.58
C ASP A 7 32.10 -11.65 -54.08
N SER A 8 32.61 -10.63 -53.37
CA SER A 8 33.23 -9.39 -53.87
C SER A 8 32.46 -8.26 -54.63
N SER A 9 32.63 -7.06 -54.05
CA SER A 9 33.14 -5.81 -54.67
C SER A 9 32.20 -4.75 -55.26
N LEU A 10 32.40 -3.53 -54.72
CA LEU A 10 32.40 -2.18 -55.31
C LEU A 10 31.72 -1.96 -56.67
N VAL A 11 30.76 -1.01 -56.69
CA VAL A 11 30.62 -0.06 -57.81
C VAL A 11 30.50 1.37 -57.26
N VAL A 12 31.44 2.19 -57.71
CA VAL A 12 31.53 3.65 -57.62
C VAL A 12 30.52 4.27 -58.60
N ILE A 13 29.76 5.27 -58.16
CA ILE A 13 29.27 6.32 -59.07
C ILE A 13 29.66 7.67 -58.49
N ALA A 14 30.55 8.33 -59.22
CA ALA A 14 30.95 9.71 -59.04
C ALA A 14 30.09 10.64 -59.92
N GLY A 15 29.78 11.83 -59.39
CA GLY A 15 29.41 13.05 -60.12
C GLY A 15 29.57 14.21 -59.14
N LEU A 16 30.67 14.97 -59.15
CA LEU A 16 30.93 16.19 -59.96
C LEU A 16 29.84 17.25 -59.69
N PHE A 17 30.07 18.47 -59.21
CA PHE A 17 31.23 19.36 -59.00
C PHE A 17 30.71 20.55 -58.15
N GLY A 18 31.52 21.20 -57.30
CA GLY A 18 31.12 22.50 -56.73
C GLY A 18 31.84 22.99 -55.47
N VAL A 19 33.15 23.22 -55.58
CA VAL A 19 34.06 24.10 -54.81
C VAL A 19 33.50 24.94 -53.64
N GLY A 20 34.14 24.84 -52.48
CA GLY A 20 34.04 25.83 -51.40
C GLY A 20 34.78 25.45 -50.11
N LEU A 21 36.12 25.47 -50.14
CA LEU A 21 36.97 25.40 -48.94
C LEU A 21 36.81 26.68 -48.09
N PHE A 22 36.28 26.59 -46.88
CA PHE A 22 36.67 27.46 -45.78
C PHE A 22 36.70 26.71 -44.44
N LEU A 23 37.87 26.83 -43.81
CA LEU A 23 38.36 26.35 -42.52
C LEU A 23 37.35 26.43 -41.35
N GLY A 24 37.30 25.39 -40.52
CA GLY A 24 36.87 25.49 -39.11
C GLY A 24 36.02 24.32 -38.60
N SER A 25 36.63 23.36 -37.90
CA SER A 25 35.96 22.66 -36.79
C SER A 25 36.26 23.48 -35.52
N PRO A 26 35.29 23.70 -34.61
CA PRO A 26 34.68 22.61 -33.86
C PRO A 26 33.19 22.79 -33.53
N ALA A 27 32.67 21.78 -32.82
CA ALA A 27 31.46 21.77 -32.01
C ALA A 27 30.12 21.68 -32.78
N ILE A 28 29.65 20.43 -32.81
CA ILE A 28 28.25 20.03 -32.94
C ILE A 28 27.40 20.97 -32.10
N THR A 29 26.49 21.68 -32.78
CA THR A 29 25.48 22.54 -32.18
C THR A 29 24.71 21.77 -31.12
N THR A 30 24.84 22.28 -29.91
CA THR A 30 24.17 21.91 -28.68
C THR A 30 22.66 21.85 -28.89
N LEU A 31 22.10 20.68 -28.60
CA LEU A 31 21.01 20.39 -27.65
C LEU A 31 20.29 21.56 -26.92
N GLU A 32 20.03 22.70 -27.57
CA GLU A 32 19.35 23.87 -26.98
C GLU A 32 17.95 24.10 -27.55
N ALA A 33 17.47 23.25 -28.47
CA ALA A 33 16.12 23.33 -29.01
C ALA A 33 15.09 22.42 -28.29
N ALA A 34 15.52 21.65 -27.28
CA ALA A 34 14.66 20.71 -26.54
C ALA A 34 14.42 21.10 -25.07
N THR A 35 14.99 22.22 -24.61
CA THR A 35 14.84 22.75 -23.24
C THR A 35 13.86 23.94 -23.16
N ALA A 36 13.36 24.44 -24.29
CA ALA A 36 12.44 25.58 -24.35
C ALA A 36 10.97 25.25 -23.99
N GLY A 37 10.73 24.17 -23.26
CA GLY A 37 9.40 23.74 -22.79
C GLY A 37 9.35 23.27 -21.33
N LEU A 38 10.44 23.45 -20.57
CA LEU A 38 10.53 23.09 -19.16
C LEU A 38 10.75 24.32 -18.26
N GLU A 39 10.10 25.44 -18.56
CA GLU A 39 9.66 26.34 -17.49
C GLU A 39 8.36 25.76 -16.91
N LYS A 40 8.48 24.61 -16.23
CA LYS A 40 7.55 24.30 -15.16
C LYS A 40 7.96 25.27 -14.07
N THR A 41 7.16 26.30 -13.84
CA THR A 41 7.22 27.14 -12.64
C THR A 41 7.30 26.19 -11.44
N SER A 42 8.52 25.98 -10.96
CA SER A 42 8.82 25.10 -9.84
C SER A 42 8.34 25.84 -8.59
N ARG A 43 7.02 25.80 -8.32
CA ARG A 43 6.46 26.19 -7.02
C ARG A 43 7.33 25.54 -5.95
N GLN A 44 7.85 26.35 -5.04
CA GLN A 44 8.72 25.83 -3.98
C GLN A 44 7.86 24.90 -3.11
N ALA A 45 8.22 23.62 -3.07
CA ALA A 45 7.46 22.66 -2.28
C ALA A 45 7.49 23.06 -0.79
N ILE A 46 6.33 22.99 -0.14
CA ILE A 46 6.22 23.24 1.29
C ILE A 46 7.04 22.19 2.03
N HIS A 47 7.83 22.62 3.01
CA HIS A 47 8.72 21.73 3.74
C HIS A 47 7.90 20.66 4.50
N PRO A 48 8.24 19.35 4.43
CA PRO A 48 7.42 18.30 5.06
C PRO A 48 7.25 18.45 6.58
N ALA A 49 8.23 19.01 7.28
CA ALA A 49 8.12 19.34 8.71
C ALA A 49 6.95 20.30 9.05
N CYS A 50 6.45 21.06 8.07
CA CYS A 50 5.30 21.94 8.26
C CYS A 50 3.97 21.16 8.21
N ILE A 51 3.93 20.05 7.46
CA ILE A 51 2.80 19.13 7.41
C ILE A 51 2.80 18.23 8.64
N GLU A 52 3.98 17.76 9.06
CA GLU A 52 4.14 16.95 10.27
C GLU A 52 3.65 17.64 11.54
N ALA A 53 3.67 18.97 11.59
CA ALA A 53 3.16 19.70 12.75
C ALA A 53 1.67 19.43 13.06
N PHE A 54 0.91 18.88 12.11
CA PHE A 54 -0.45 18.36 12.32
C PHE A 54 -0.50 17.03 13.12
N ASP A 55 0.64 16.54 13.59
CA ASP A 55 0.80 15.41 14.51
C ASP A 55 1.47 15.95 15.79
N PRO A 56 0.71 16.57 16.73
CA PRO A 56 -0.42 15.98 17.48
C PRO A 56 -1.83 16.49 17.07
N PRO A 57 -2.93 15.80 17.47
CA PRO A 57 -4.28 16.01 16.91
C PRO A 57 -4.89 17.39 17.17
N GLU A 58 -4.39 18.17 18.12
CA GLU A 58 -4.91 19.50 18.46
C GLU A 58 -4.43 20.58 17.48
N LYS A 59 -3.34 20.34 16.75
CA LYS A 59 -2.75 21.33 15.86
C LYS A 59 -3.47 21.30 14.52
N VAL A 60 -4.20 22.38 14.20
CA VAL A 60 -4.98 22.51 12.95
C VAL A 60 -4.55 23.65 12.05
N VAL A 61 -3.65 24.53 12.50
CA VAL A 61 -3.13 25.65 11.70
C VAL A 61 -1.61 25.80 11.88
N VAL A 62 -0.90 25.99 10.76
CA VAL A 62 0.55 26.24 10.71
C VAL A 62 0.80 27.48 9.86
N SER A 63 1.34 28.54 10.47
CA SER A 63 1.70 29.77 9.73
C SER A 63 3.01 29.61 8.96
N TYR A 64 3.25 30.46 7.95
CA TYR A 64 4.54 30.50 7.25
C TYR A 64 5.73 30.68 8.20
N GLY A 65 5.67 31.65 9.13
CA GLY A 65 6.75 31.89 10.08
C GLY A 65 7.00 30.73 11.04
N GLU A 66 5.98 29.94 11.36
CA GLU A 66 6.13 28.71 12.12
C GLU A 66 6.76 27.60 11.28
N CYS A 67 6.30 27.41 10.04
CA CYS A 67 6.87 26.46 9.09
C CYS A 67 8.37 26.68 8.87
N GLN A 68 8.81 27.94 8.70
CA GLN A 68 10.23 28.27 8.56
C GLN A 68 11.06 27.83 9.79
N ARG A 69 10.54 28.02 11.01
CA ARG A 69 11.20 27.54 12.24
C ARG A 69 11.22 26.01 12.33
N LEU A 70 10.14 25.35 11.92
CA LEU A 70 10.05 23.89 11.93
C LEU A 70 10.99 23.22 10.93
N ALA A 71 11.29 23.91 9.82
CA ALA A 71 12.18 23.46 8.75
C ALA A 71 13.67 23.76 9.03
N GLU A 72 13.99 24.57 10.03
CA GLU A 72 15.37 24.97 10.32
C GLU A 72 16.25 23.75 10.61
N GLY A 73 17.37 23.62 9.88
CA GLY A 73 18.30 22.50 10.01
C GLY A 73 17.81 21.16 9.44
N LYS A 74 16.65 21.12 8.78
CA LYS A 74 16.10 19.92 8.15
C LYS A 74 16.14 20.09 6.62
N PRO A 75 17.05 19.41 5.90
CA PRO A 75 17.08 19.50 4.44
C PRO A 75 15.92 18.70 3.83
N ILE A 76 15.31 19.24 2.77
CA ILE A 76 14.39 18.48 1.91
C ILE A 76 15.22 17.53 1.05
N ILE A 77 14.84 16.25 1.06
CA ILE A 77 15.38 15.24 0.18
C ILE A 77 14.30 14.86 -0.83
N GLN A 78 14.66 14.90 -2.11
CA GLN A 78 13.80 14.42 -3.20
C GLN A 78 14.03 12.92 -3.39
N ALA A 79 12.95 12.15 -3.49
CA ALA A 79 12.99 10.73 -3.79
C ALA A 79 12.07 10.40 -4.96
N GLU A 80 12.40 9.31 -5.64
CA GLU A 80 11.47 8.68 -6.57
C GLU A 80 10.19 8.22 -5.82
N GLU A 81 9.14 7.94 -6.58
CA GLU A 81 7.92 7.33 -6.06
C GLU A 81 8.26 6.12 -5.16
N PRO A 82 7.61 5.96 -4.00
CA PRO A 82 6.41 6.69 -3.53
C PRO A 82 6.68 7.99 -2.75
N PHE A 83 7.95 8.36 -2.53
CA PHE A 83 8.35 9.30 -1.48
C PHE A 83 8.58 10.75 -1.92
N SER A 84 8.31 11.13 -3.18
CA SER A 84 8.43 12.49 -3.76
C SER A 84 9.35 13.49 -3.02
N ILE A 85 8.90 14.06 -1.88
CA ILE A 85 9.73 14.85 -0.96
C ILE A 85 9.63 14.37 0.50
N TYR A 86 10.77 14.20 1.16
CA TYR A 86 10.83 13.81 2.57
C TYR A 86 11.94 14.55 3.31
N TYR A 87 11.97 14.41 4.63
CA TYR A 87 13.13 14.79 5.44
C TYR A 87 13.45 13.68 6.44
N GLU A 88 14.72 13.54 6.79
CA GLU A 88 15.17 12.59 7.82
C GLU A 88 14.82 13.10 9.21
N ARG A 89 14.12 12.27 9.99
CA ARG A 89 13.83 12.55 11.39
C ARG A 89 14.98 12.01 12.23
N PRO A 90 15.64 12.85 13.06
CA PRO A 90 16.55 12.32 14.06
C PRO A 90 15.75 11.41 15.03
N PRO A 91 16.42 10.42 15.65
CA PRO A 91 15.79 9.63 16.68
C PRO A 91 15.26 10.52 17.81
N GLU A 92 14.15 10.11 18.42
CA GLU A 92 13.58 10.83 19.55
C GLU A 92 14.59 10.93 20.70
N GLU A 93 14.57 12.06 21.42
CA GLU A 93 15.53 12.33 22.48
C GLU A 93 15.45 11.25 23.57
N GLY A 94 16.58 10.57 23.83
CA GLY A 94 16.65 9.45 24.77
C GLY A 94 16.49 8.05 24.15
N TYR A 95 16.26 7.93 22.83
CA TYR A 95 16.23 6.65 22.12
C TYR A 95 17.49 6.42 21.27
N GLU A 96 18.16 5.28 21.48
CA GLU A 96 19.23 4.78 20.59
C GLU A 96 18.64 4.13 19.31
N GLY A 97 17.82 4.90 18.60
CA GLY A 97 17.15 4.49 17.36
C GLY A 97 17.93 4.86 16.09
N ARG A 98 17.52 4.31 14.95
CA ARG A 98 17.95 4.82 13.64
C ARG A 98 17.18 6.10 13.33
N ASN A 99 17.69 6.90 12.38
CA ASN A 99 16.90 8.00 11.83
C ASN A 99 15.59 7.45 11.23
N GLY A 100 14.51 8.17 11.49
CA GLY A 100 13.24 8.00 10.82
C GLY A 100 13.11 8.91 9.61
N TYR A 101 11.89 9.07 9.11
CA TYR A 101 11.58 10.03 8.06
C TYR A 101 10.13 10.48 8.14
N PHE A 102 9.86 11.66 7.59
CA PHE A 102 8.51 12.14 7.32
C PHE A 102 8.41 12.56 5.86
N HIS A 103 7.37 12.08 5.21
CA HIS A 103 7.09 12.26 3.79
C HIS A 103 5.66 12.74 3.61
N TYR A 104 5.45 13.60 2.61
CA TYR A 104 4.12 13.76 2.04
C TYR A 104 4.16 13.80 0.51
N LYS A 105 3.04 13.43 -0.10
CA LYS A 105 2.77 13.52 -1.52
C LYS A 105 1.46 14.27 -1.74
N LEU A 106 1.50 15.33 -2.55
CA LEU A 106 0.29 15.97 -3.06
C LEU A 106 -0.37 15.02 -4.08
N ILE A 107 -1.55 14.52 -3.76
CA ILE A 107 -2.31 13.62 -4.63
C ILE A 107 -3.11 14.42 -5.66
N GLY A 108 -3.67 15.55 -5.24
CA GLY A 108 -4.37 16.49 -6.10
C GLY A 108 -5.20 17.50 -5.30
N GLU A 109 -6.02 18.27 -6.01
CA GLU A 109 -6.88 19.32 -5.44
C GLU A 109 -8.34 18.88 -5.50
N LEU A 110 -9.08 19.14 -4.42
CA LEU A 110 -10.52 18.92 -4.28
C LEU A 110 -11.31 20.06 -4.92
N SER A 111 -12.59 19.85 -5.25
CA SER A 111 -13.40 20.88 -5.93
C SER A 111 -13.65 22.15 -5.10
N ASN A 112 -13.49 22.06 -3.77
CA ASN A 112 -13.56 23.18 -2.85
C ASN A 112 -12.22 23.91 -2.63
N GLY A 113 -11.18 23.55 -3.38
CA GLY A 113 -9.86 24.19 -3.35
C GLY A 113 -8.88 23.62 -2.31
N MET A 114 -9.30 22.65 -1.50
CA MET A 114 -8.37 21.98 -0.57
C MET A 114 -7.47 21.00 -1.32
N SER A 115 -6.28 20.76 -0.77
CA SER A 115 -5.36 19.74 -1.27
C SER A 115 -5.49 18.42 -0.51
N LEU A 116 -5.43 17.33 -1.27
CA LEU A 116 -5.40 15.96 -0.76
C LEU A 116 -3.94 15.49 -0.66
N LEU A 117 -3.48 15.21 0.56
CA LEU A 117 -2.12 14.77 0.82
C LEU A 117 -2.09 13.32 1.32
N HIS A 118 -1.15 12.54 0.81
CA HIS A 118 -0.76 11.27 1.40
C HIS A 118 0.50 11.47 2.22
N VAL A 119 0.43 11.17 3.51
CA VAL A 119 1.54 11.30 4.45
C VAL A 119 2.05 9.92 4.83
N ILE A 120 3.37 9.80 4.91
CA ILE A 120 4.05 8.58 5.38
C ILE A 120 5.07 8.98 6.45
N GLN A 121 5.02 8.32 7.60
CA GLN A 121 5.94 8.57 8.69
C GLN A 121 6.57 7.31 9.26
N ASN A 122 7.83 7.44 9.66
CA ASN A 122 8.62 6.43 10.34
C ASN A 122 9.43 7.11 11.44
N SER A 123 9.35 6.61 12.67
CA SER A 123 10.05 7.17 13.83
C SER A 123 11.45 6.58 14.07
N GLY A 124 12.02 5.85 13.10
CA GLY A 124 13.33 5.18 13.22
C GLY A 124 13.27 3.68 13.50
N GLY A 125 12.05 3.13 13.68
CA GLY A 125 11.78 1.71 13.84
C GLY A 125 11.37 1.00 12.54
N SER A 126 10.79 -0.19 12.66
CA SER A 126 10.30 -0.98 11.52
C SER A 126 8.92 -0.53 11.00
N GLY A 127 8.17 0.24 11.79
CA GLY A 127 6.82 0.70 11.47
C GLY A 127 6.82 1.91 10.55
N VAL A 128 5.95 1.88 9.54
CA VAL A 128 5.73 2.94 8.56
C VAL A 128 4.25 3.21 8.48
N PHE A 129 3.82 4.33 9.03
CA PHE A 129 2.41 4.67 9.19
C PHE A 129 1.96 5.63 8.10
N HIS A 130 0.72 5.45 7.65
CA HIS A 130 0.15 6.23 6.56
C HIS A 130 -1.01 7.09 7.07
N GLN A 131 -1.20 8.25 6.45
CA GLN A 131 -2.35 9.12 6.72
C GLN A 131 -2.79 9.80 5.43
N ILE A 132 -4.08 10.12 5.34
CA ILE A 132 -4.61 11.04 4.32
C ILE A 132 -4.99 12.33 5.02
N LEU A 133 -4.48 13.45 4.53
CA LEU A 133 -4.82 14.78 5.04
C LEU A 133 -5.56 15.58 3.96
N THR A 134 -6.54 16.37 4.40
CA THR A 134 -7.12 17.45 3.59
C THR A 134 -6.69 18.80 4.16
N VAL A 135 -5.99 19.57 3.34
CA VAL A 135 -5.27 20.77 3.79
C VAL A 135 -5.55 21.95 2.86
N ASP A 136 -5.90 23.09 3.43
CA ASP A 136 -6.00 24.37 2.73
C ASP A 136 -4.64 25.12 2.77
N GLY A 137 -4.37 25.96 1.77
CA GLY A 137 -3.15 26.77 1.67
C GLY A 137 -1.96 26.12 0.95
N MET A 138 -2.19 25.02 0.21
CA MET A 138 -1.14 24.26 -0.51
C MET A 138 -0.96 24.69 -1.99
N ALA A 139 -1.94 25.37 -2.59
CA ALA A 139 -2.03 25.58 -4.04
C ALA A 139 -1.20 26.76 -4.57
N ASP A 140 -0.76 27.68 -3.70
CA ASP A 140 -0.03 28.89 -4.06
C ASP A 140 1.38 28.93 -3.46
N ASP A 141 2.18 29.92 -3.87
CA ASP A 141 3.48 30.17 -3.25
C ASP A 141 3.27 30.49 -1.77
N PHE A 142 3.73 29.59 -0.90
CA PHE A 142 3.55 29.72 0.55
C PHE A 142 4.50 30.77 1.10
N THR A 143 3.98 31.94 1.47
CA THR A 143 4.75 33.14 1.81
C THR A 143 4.26 33.84 3.08
N TRP A 144 4.84 35.01 3.39
CA TRP A 144 4.55 35.75 4.61
C TRP A 144 3.08 36.20 4.67
N GLY A 145 2.37 35.75 5.70
CA GLY A 145 0.93 36.00 5.88
C GLY A 145 0.07 34.76 5.60
N ASP A 146 0.62 33.77 4.92
CA ASP A 146 -0.08 32.54 4.59
C ASP A 146 -0.08 31.54 5.75
N TYR A 147 -1.07 30.66 5.72
CA TYR A 147 -1.24 29.59 6.70
C TYR A 147 -1.75 28.32 6.02
N LEU A 148 -1.30 27.18 6.55
CA LEU A 148 -1.86 25.88 6.25
C LEU A 148 -2.94 25.57 7.27
N ARG A 149 -4.08 25.03 6.82
CA ARG A 149 -5.16 24.61 7.70
C ARG A 149 -5.55 23.17 7.44
N LEU A 150 -5.51 22.34 8.47
CA LEU A 150 -5.99 20.96 8.44
C LEU A 150 -7.52 20.94 8.57
N HIS A 151 -8.18 20.25 7.65
CA HIS A 151 -9.64 20.06 7.66
C HIS A 151 -10.05 18.63 8.00
N GLY A 152 -9.24 17.65 7.61
CA GLY A 152 -9.49 16.24 7.86
C GLY A 152 -8.19 15.47 7.94
N LYS A 153 -8.17 14.47 8.83
CA LYS A 153 -7.04 13.56 9.05
C LYS A 153 -7.60 12.15 9.18
N ASP A 154 -7.34 11.34 8.17
CA ASP A 154 -7.76 9.94 8.13
C ASP A 154 -6.54 9.05 8.38
N PRO A 155 -6.42 8.46 9.59
CA PRO A 155 -5.29 7.61 9.92
C PRO A 155 -5.41 6.23 9.27
N PHE A 156 -4.30 5.73 8.78
CA PHE A 156 -4.13 4.38 8.27
C PHE A 156 -3.04 3.65 9.05
N GLY A 157 -2.96 2.34 8.87
CA GLY A 157 -2.06 1.50 9.65
C GLY A 157 -0.62 1.46 9.13
N ASP A 158 0.09 0.42 9.54
CA ASP A 158 1.47 0.15 9.16
C ASP A 158 1.55 -0.51 7.77
N ARG A 159 2.72 -0.50 7.11
CA ARG A 159 3.00 -1.00 5.75
C ARG A 159 2.11 -2.16 5.28
N CYS A 160 2.07 -3.27 6.03
CA CYS A 160 1.24 -4.44 5.69
C CYS A 160 -0.04 -4.56 6.53
N ASN A 161 -0.18 -3.79 7.60
CA ASN A 161 -1.32 -3.84 8.51
C ASN A 161 -2.17 -2.59 8.29
N ARG A 162 -2.88 -2.53 7.16
CA ARG A 162 -3.71 -1.40 6.70
C ARG A 162 -2.94 -0.15 6.24
N GLY A 163 -1.69 -0.31 5.83
CA GLY A 163 -0.90 0.74 5.19
C GLY A 163 -1.36 1.00 3.77
N ILE A 164 -1.24 2.25 3.31
CA ILE A 164 -1.63 2.62 1.94
C ILE A 164 -0.52 2.21 0.98
N HIS A 165 -0.81 1.24 0.11
CA HIS A 165 0.07 0.84 -0.98
C HIS A 165 0.08 1.87 -2.11
N SER A 166 -1.10 2.31 -2.50
CA SER A 166 -1.30 3.29 -3.56
C SER A 166 -2.56 4.11 -3.30
N ILE A 167 -2.54 5.33 -3.81
CA ILE A 167 -3.67 6.25 -3.79
C ILE A 167 -3.65 7.05 -5.08
N ARG A 168 -4.83 7.22 -5.67
CA ARG A 168 -5.01 7.97 -6.91
C ARG A 168 -6.34 8.70 -6.87
N GLN A 169 -6.29 10.00 -7.10
CA GLN A 169 -7.49 10.80 -7.32
C GLN A 169 -8.15 10.37 -8.65
N THR A 170 -9.43 10.02 -8.59
CA THR A 170 -10.22 9.55 -9.74
C THR A 170 -11.12 10.66 -10.30
N SER A 171 -11.52 11.60 -9.46
CA SER A 171 -12.18 12.87 -9.80
C SER A 171 -11.83 13.90 -8.71
N PRO A 172 -12.18 15.19 -8.85
CA PRO A 172 -11.85 16.20 -7.84
C PRO A 172 -12.20 15.76 -6.41
N ASP A 173 -13.34 15.11 -6.20
CA ASP A 173 -13.81 14.78 -4.84
C ASP A 173 -13.81 13.29 -4.53
N THR A 174 -13.25 12.48 -5.43
CA THR A 174 -13.19 11.02 -5.26
C THR A 174 -11.80 10.48 -5.51
N TRP A 175 -11.42 9.46 -4.76
CA TRP A 175 -10.18 8.75 -4.97
C TRP A 175 -10.32 7.25 -4.74
N GLU A 176 -9.39 6.53 -5.34
CA GLU A 176 -9.19 5.11 -5.12
C GLU A 176 -7.94 4.94 -4.24
N LEU A 177 -8.04 4.07 -3.26
CA LEU A 177 -6.91 3.69 -2.41
C LEU A 177 -6.80 2.18 -2.37
N THR A 178 -5.56 1.71 -2.32
CA THR A 178 -5.22 0.30 -2.13
C THR A 178 -4.53 0.17 -0.79
N GLU A 179 -5.17 -0.47 0.19
CA GLU A 179 -4.57 -0.79 1.49
C GLU A 179 -3.93 -2.18 1.43
N GLN A 180 -2.76 -2.35 2.03
CA GLN A 180 -2.21 -3.68 2.31
C GLN A 180 -2.87 -4.28 3.55
N LEU A 181 -3.15 -5.57 3.50
CA LEU A 181 -3.71 -6.34 4.59
C LEU A 181 -2.76 -7.47 4.99
N ALA A 182 -2.54 -7.62 6.28
CA ALA A 182 -1.99 -8.83 6.84
C ALA A 182 -3.12 -9.86 7.01
N PRO A 183 -2.79 -11.15 7.24
CA PRO A 183 -3.81 -12.19 7.25
C PRO A 183 -4.91 -11.98 8.30
N PHE A 184 -4.60 -11.34 9.43
CA PHE A 184 -5.58 -11.08 10.48
C PHE A 184 -6.59 -9.99 10.06
N GLU A 185 -6.08 -8.89 9.50
CA GLU A 185 -6.88 -7.78 8.96
C GLU A 185 -7.70 -8.21 7.75
N PHE A 186 -7.23 -9.21 7.00
CA PHE A 186 -8.00 -9.83 5.92
C PHE A 186 -9.23 -10.60 6.43
N LEU A 187 -9.20 -11.21 7.62
CA LEU A 187 -10.36 -11.96 8.14
C LEU A 187 -11.48 -11.02 8.62
N ASP A 188 -11.10 -9.90 9.21
CA ASP A 188 -12.04 -8.91 9.72
C ASP A 188 -11.74 -7.52 9.17
N ILE A 189 -12.09 -7.31 7.90
CA ILE A 189 -11.73 -6.08 7.20
C ILE A 189 -12.46 -4.84 7.73
N GLU A 190 -13.62 -5.03 8.34
CA GLU A 190 -14.40 -3.96 8.96
C GLU A 190 -13.84 -3.57 10.33
N ASP A 191 -13.15 -4.48 11.02
CA ASP A 191 -12.48 -4.17 12.28
C ASP A 191 -11.17 -3.41 12.07
N ARG A 192 -11.25 -2.09 12.21
CA ARG A 192 -10.14 -1.16 12.00
C ARG A 192 -9.31 -0.86 13.24
N ARG A 193 -9.45 -1.62 14.34
CA ARG A 193 -8.59 -1.46 15.52
C ARG A 193 -7.11 -1.61 15.14
N ASP A 194 -6.25 -0.81 15.77
CA ASP A 194 -4.80 -0.99 15.64
C ASP A 194 -4.36 -2.15 16.52
N TRP A 195 -4.48 -3.36 15.97
CA TRP A 195 -4.16 -4.61 16.65
C TRP A 195 -2.72 -4.72 17.14
N ARG A 196 -1.80 -4.01 16.49
CA ARG A 196 -0.41 -3.94 16.93
C ARG A 196 -0.31 -3.10 18.20
N ARG A 197 -1.00 -1.96 18.24
CA ARG A 197 -1.08 -1.11 19.42
C ARG A 197 -1.76 -1.84 20.57
N GLU A 198 -2.94 -2.43 20.35
CA GLU A 198 -3.64 -3.22 21.38
C GLU A 198 -2.74 -4.30 21.98
N ARG A 199 -2.02 -5.06 21.14
CA ARG A 199 -1.05 -6.05 21.62
C ARG A 199 0.08 -5.41 22.44
N PHE A 200 0.63 -4.28 21.99
CA PHE A 200 1.69 -3.60 22.74
C PHE A 200 1.20 -3.12 24.10
N PHE A 201 0.00 -2.53 24.17
CA PHE A 201 -0.61 -2.12 25.43
C PHE A 201 -0.83 -3.32 26.35
N ASN A 202 -1.35 -4.44 25.85
CA ASN A 202 -1.54 -5.65 26.64
C ASN A 202 -0.21 -6.19 27.19
N VAL A 203 0.83 -6.30 26.35
CA VAL A 203 2.16 -6.76 26.80
C VAL A 203 2.75 -5.82 27.87
N MET A 204 2.55 -4.51 27.74
CA MET A 204 3.00 -3.56 28.76
C MET A 204 2.23 -3.71 30.08
N LEU A 205 0.92 -3.93 30.03
CA LEU A 205 0.10 -4.18 31.22
C LEU A 205 0.44 -5.52 31.91
N GLU A 206 0.75 -6.56 31.13
CA GLU A 206 1.28 -7.84 31.67
C GLU A 206 2.58 -7.63 32.45
N ILE A 207 3.49 -6.82 31.91
CA ILE A 207 4.77 -6.48 32.56
C ILE A 207 4.53 -5.72 33.87
N ASP A 208 3.50 -4.88 33.92
CA ASP A 208 3.13 -4.10 35.10
C ASP A 208 2.34 -4.91 36.15
N GLY A 209 2.02 -6.18 35.87
CA GLY A 209 1.42 -7.11 36.82
C GLY A 209 -0.10 -6.99 36.98
N ASP A 210 -0.78 -6.33 36.05
CA ASP A 210 -2.24 -6.30 35.99
C ASP A 210 -2.75 -7.50 35.17
N GLU A 211 -3.19 -8.56 35.85
CA GLU A 211 -3.63 -9.83 35.25
C GLU A 211 -5.02 -9.75 34.57
N SER A 212 -5.71 -8.61 34.67
CA SER A 212 -7.06 -8.44 34.12
C SER A 212 -7.06 -7.95 32.67
N ILE A 213 -6.41 -8.71 31.78
CA ILE A 213 -6.40 -8.41 30.35
C ILE A 213 -7.59 -9.10 29.69
N GLU A 214 -8.53 -8.32 29.19
CA GLU A 214 -9.56 -8.84 28.29
C GLU A 214 -8.87 -9.32 27.00
N GLU A 215 -8.90 -10.63 26.74
CA GLU A 215 -8.33 -11.19 25.50
C GLU A 215 -9.05 -10.58 24.30
N VAL A 216 -8.33 -9.73 23.54
CA VAL A 216 -8.93 -9.04 22.41
C VAL A 216 -8.95 -9.96 21.19
N THR A 217 -10.16 -10.32 20.74
CA THR A 217 -10.39 -11.15 19.58
C THR A 217 -11.12 -10.40 18.47
N ASN A 218 -11.01 -10.89 17.24
CA ASN A 218 -11.82 -10.40 16.12
C ASN A 218 -13.25 -10.96 16.20
N ARG A 219 -14.11 -10.64 15.22
CA ARG A 219 -15.49 -11.17 15.17
C ARG A 219 -15.62 -12.70 15.11
N PHE A 220 -14.51 -13.41 14.86
CA PHE A 220 -14.43 -14.87 14.81
C PHE A 220 -13.80 -15.46 16.08
N GLU A 221 -13.64 -14.66 17.13
CA GLU A 221 -13.00 -15.06 18.40
C GLU A 221 -11.52 -15.48 18.22
N LEU A 222 -10.87 -15.08 17.12
CA LEU A 222 -9.48 -15.38 16.86
C LEU A 222 -8.56 -14.31 17.44
N ARG A 223 -7.44 -14.75 18.03
CA ARG A 223 -6.42 -13.87 18.60
C ARG A 223 -5.37 -13.50 17.56
N PRO A 224 -5.03 -12.21 17.45
CA PRO A 224 -3.96 -11.78 16.55
C PRO A 224 -2.63 -12.40 16.99
N TYR A 225 -1.80 -12.83 16.03
CA TYR A 225 -0.46 -13.39 16.25
C TYR A 225 -0.39 -14.76 16.94
N GLN A 226 -1.51 -15.36 17.33
CA GLN A 226 -1.56 -16.71 17.92
C GLN A 226 -2.29 -17.68 16.99
N ASP A 227 -3.55 -17.37 16.65
CA ASP A 227 -4.40 -18.28 15.89
C ASP A 227 -4.19 -18.13 14.37
N ILE A 228 -3.76 -16.95 13.95
CA ILE A 228 -3.48 -16.56 12.56
C ILE A 228 -2.13 -15.85 12.52
N GLN A 229 -1.36 -16.10 11.46
CA GLN A 229 -0.08 -15.42 11.27
C GLN A 229 -0.35 -13.93 10.99
N ASN A 230 0.14 -13.04 11.84
CA ASN A 230 0.12 -11.60 11.60
C ASN A 230 1.54 -11.04 11.74
N CYS A 231 1.97 -10.18 10.82
CA CYS A 231 3.23 -9.45 10.96
C CYS A 231 3.27 -8.20 10.07
N ALA A 232 4.00 -7.16 10.51
CA ALA A 232 4.10 -5.88 9.82
C ALA A 232 4.75 -5.95 8.41
N ASN A 233 5.33 -7.10 8.04
CA ASN A 233 5.91 -7.37 6.73
C ASN A 233 5.15 -8.47 5.96
N CYS A 234 4.04 -8.98 6.51
CA CYS A 234 3.25 -10.07 5.96
C CYS A 234 2.13 -9.52 5.07
N CYS A 235 2.48 -8.74 4.05
CA CYS A 235 1.53 -8.18 3.09
C CYS A 235 0.86 -9.34 2.33
N PHE A 236 -0.33 -9.72 2.75
CA PHE A 236 -1.02 -10.93 2.34
C PHE A 236 -2.03 -10.65 1.23
N ALA A 237 -2.83 -9.61 1.41
CA ALA A 237 -3.88 -9.20 0.48
C ALA A 237 -3.88 -7.68 0.32
N GLN A 238 -4.63 -7.20 -0.66
CA GLN A 238 -4.84 -5.78 -0.91
C GLN A 238 -6.33 -5.46 -0.91
N ALA A 239 -6.73 -4.42 -0.19
CA ALA A 239 -8.09 -3.89 -0.21
C ALA A 239 -8.18 -2.68 -1.12
N ILE A 240 -8.96 -2.78 -2.19
CA ILE A 240 -9.24 -1.67 -3.08
C ILE A 240 -10.49 -0.97 -2.58
N ARG A 241 -10.37 0.32 -2.26
CA ARG A 241 -11.46 1.14 -1.75
C ARG A 241 -11.66 2.39 -2.57
N THR A 242 -12.89 2.86 -2.58
CA THR A 242 -13.26 4.15 -3.16
C THR A 242 -13.73 5.09 -2.05
N VAL A 243 -13.23 6.31 -2.09
CA VAL A 243 -13.62 7.38 -1.18
C VAL A 243 -14.33 8.47 -1.97
N ASP A 244 -15.38 9.00 -1.37
CA ASP A 244 -16.12 10.16 -1.84
C ASP A 244 -16.16 11.16 -0.67
N PHE A 245 -15.48 12.28 -0.85
CA PHE A 245 -15.28 13.29 0.19
C PHE A 245 -16.58 13.94 0.66
N PHE A 246 -17.56 14.05 -0.25
CA PHE A 246 -18.86 14.68 0.03
C PHE A 246 -19.97 13.67 0.30
N ALA A 247 -19.64 12.38 0.42
CA ALA A 247 -20.61 11.38 0.86
C ALA A 247 -21.11 11.69 2.27
N GLU A 248 -22.40 11.44 2.53
CA GLU A 248 -23.00 11.54 3.86
C GLU A 248 -23.44 10.15 4.36
N PRO A 249 -22.84 9.60 5.44
CA PRO A 249 -21.67 10.12 6.15
C PRO A 249 -20.36 9.93 5.36
N TYR A 250 -19.41 10.85 5.56
CA TYR A 250 -18.05 10.71 5.02
C TYR A 250 -17.38 9.52 5.69
N LYS A 251 -16.71 8.70 4.89
CA LYS A 251 -15.94 7.53 5.33
C LYS A 251 -14.51 7.69 4.82
N GLY A 252 -13.62 8.23 5.66
CA GLY A 252 -12.24 8.51 5.27
C GLY A 252 -11.45 7.27 4.84
N GLU A 253 -11.82 6.11 5.38
CA GLU A 253 -11.29 4.82 4.96
C GLU A 253 -11.83 4.33 3.61
N GLY A 254 -12.97 4.85 3.16
CA GLY A 254 -13.61 4.46 1.91
C GLY A 254 -14.40 3.16 1.94
N LYS A 255 -15.22 2.99 0.91
CA LYS A 255 -16.05 1.79 0.70
C LYS A 255 -15.21 0.72 0.02
N LEU A 256 -15.23 -0.50 0.58
CA LEU A 256 -14.57 -1.64 -0.04
C LEU A 256 -15.21 -1.98 -1.39
N VAL A 257 -14.38 -2.05 -2.42
CA VAL A 257 -14.78 -2.45 -3.78
C VAL A 257 -14.39 -3.88 -4.04
N ALA A 258 -13.12 -4.21 -3.79
CA ALA A 258 -12.56 -5.53 -4.04
C ALA A 258 -11.38 -5.84 -3.12
N ILE A 259 -11.09 -7.12 -3.00
CA ILE A 259 -9.90 -7.67 -2.35
C ILE A 259 -9.09 -8.43 -3.39
N GLU A 260 -7.80 -8.16 -3.45
CA GLU A 260 -6.87 -8.85 -4.34
C GLU A 260 -5.81 -9.62 -3.56
N ILE A 261 -5.54 -10.85 -4.00
CA ILE A 261 -4.54 -11.74 -3.39
C ILE A 261 -3.69 -12.31 -4.50
N ASP A 262 -2.37 -12.26 -4.35
CA ASP A 262 -1.45 -12.93 -5.27
C ASP A 262 -1.74 -14.45 -5.29
N GLY A 263 -1.88 -15.04 -6.48
CA GLY A 263 -2.17 -16.46 -6.66
C GLY A 263 -1.08 -17.38 -6.08
N GLU A 264 0.19 -16.97 -6.12
CA GLU A 264 1.28 -17.67 -5.42
C GLU A 264 1.13 -17.55 -3.91
N MET A 265 0.65 -16.42 -3.38
CA MET A 265 0.35 -16.29 -1.96
C MET A 265 -0.75 -17.27 -1.53
N VAL A 266 -1.82 -17.44 -2.33
CA VAL A 266 -2.85 -18.46 -2.06
C VAL A 266 -2.25 -19.88 -2.05
N ARG A 267 -1.38 -20.21 -3.02
CA ARG A 267 -0.75 -21.53 -3.13
C ARG A 267 0.23 -21.81 -1.98
N ARG A 268 1.02 -20.80 -1.61
CA ARG A 268 2.14 -20.91 -0.66
C ARG A 268 1.84 -20.32 0.72
N LEU A 269 0.59 -19.98 1.01
CA LEU A 269 0.18 -19.47 2.32
C LEU A 269 0.80 -20.35 3.41
N PRO A 270 1.64 -19.78 4.30
CA PRO A 270 2.25 -20.53 5.38
C PRO A 270 1.16 -21.12 6.27
N THR A 271 1.42 -22.30 6.83
CA THR A 271 0.45 -23.04 7.65
C THR A 271 1.01 -23.41 9.03
N LYS A 272 2.15 -22.79 9.36
CA LYS A 272 2.90 -22.96 10.60
C LYS A 272 3.43 -21.59 11.03
N ALA A 273 3.53 -21.38 12.34
CA ALA A 273 4.16 -20.19 12.90
C ALA A 273 5.69 -20.24 12.71
N PHE A 274 6.39 -19.17 13.12
CA PHE A 274 7.85 -19.05 12.99
C PHE A 274 8.62 -20.10 13.80
N ASP A 275 8.05 -20.59 14.90
CA ASP A 275 8.60 -21.68 15.72
C ASP A 275 8.25 -23.08 15.17
N GLY A 276 7.52 -23.15 14.06
CA GLY A 276 7.10 -24.39 13.42
C GLY A 276 5.81 -25.02 13.96
N SER A 277 5.19 -24.42 14.98
CA SER A 277 3.88 -24.87 15.49
C SER A 277 2.79 -24.76 14.41
N PRO A 278 1.82 -25.68 14.36
CA PRO A 278 0.75 -25.64 13.36
C PRO A 278 -0.16 -24.43 13.58
N LEU A 279 -0.67 -23.85 12.49
CA LEU A 279 -1.70 -22.82 12.50
C LEU A 279 -2.99 -23.38 11.85
N PRO A 280 -3.91 -23.96 12.62
CA PRO A 280 -5.10 -24.64 12.09
C PRO A 280 -6.03 -23.72 11.29
N TYR A 281 -6.31 -22.52 11.82
CA TYR A 281 -7.14 -21.53 11.14
C TYR A 281 -6.50 -21.04 9.84
N GLN A 282 -5.18 -20.86 9.81
CA GLN A 282 -4.44 -20.51 8.61
C GLN A 282 -4.49 -21.63 7.54
N GLN A 283 -4.45 -22.90 7.98
CA GLN A 283 -4.64 -24.06 7.09
C GLN A 283 -6.05 -24.08 6.49
N CYS A 284 -7.07 -23.82 7.30
CA CYS A 284 -8.45 -23.78 6.83
C CYS A 284 -8.67 -22.60 5.87
N LEU A 285 -8.17 -21.41 6.20
CA LEU A 285 -8.16 -20.24 5.33
C LEU A 285 -7.54 -20.57 3.96
N LYS A 286 -6.40 -21.27 3.94
CA LYS A 286 -5.76 -21.72 2.69
C LYS A 286 -6.69 -22.59 1.85
N ARG A 287 -7.47 -23.50 2.46
CA ARG A 287 -8.41 -24.38 1.75
C ARG A 287 -9.55 -23.56 1.13
N VAL A 288 -10.15 -22.65 1.90
CA VAL A 288 -11.22 -21.76 1.43
C VAL A 288 -10.73 -20.89 0.26
N LEU A 289 -9.53 -20.31 0.35
CA LEU A 289 -8.94 -19.51 -0.72
C LEU A 289 -8.62 -20.32 -1.97
N LYS A 290 -8.13 -21.56 -1.83
CA LYS A 290 -7.90 -22.46 -2.97
C LYS A 290 -9.19 -22.76 -3.71
N LYS A 291 -10.30 -22.99 -2.99
CA LYS A 291 -11.63 -23.17 -3.58
C LYS A 291 -12.06 -21.93 -4.36
N ALA A 292 -11.94 -20.74 -3.76
CA ALA A 292 -12.26 -19.48 -4.44
C ALA A 292 -11.38 -19.24 -5.68
N SER A 293 -10.08 -19.56 -5.59
CA SER A 293 -9.15 -19.49 -6.71
C SER A 293 -9.49 -20.47 -7.83
N ALA A 294 -9.91 -21.70 -7.51
CA ALA A 294 -10.32 -22.70 -8.50
C ALA A 294 -11.58 -22.26 -9.27
N LEU A 295 -12.53 -21.61 -8.60
CA LEU A 295 -13.74 -21.06 -9.23
C LEU A 295 -13.45 -19.92 -10.22
N GLN A 296 -12.23 -19.38 -10.22
CA GLN A 296 -11.76 -18.36 -11.15
C GLN A 296 -10.62 -18.87 -12.06
N ASP A 297 -10.50 -20.19 -12.25
CA ASP A 297 -9.48 -20.83 -13.10
C ASP A 297 -8.03 -20.53 -12.67
N HIS A 298 -7.79 -20.48 -11.35
CA HIS A 298 -6.46 -20.31 -10.75
C HIS A 298 -5.70 -19.07 -11.25
N PRO A 299 -6.28 -17.87 -11.11
CA PRO A 299 -5.72 -16.67 -11.69
C PRO A 299 -4.37 -16.31 -11.07
N LYS A 300 -3.59 -15.46 -11.76
CA LYS A 300 -2.37 -14.87 -11.20
C LYS A 300 -2.67 -13.97 -9.99
N THR A 301 -3.81 -13.29 -10.03
CA THR A 301 -4.34 -12.48 -8.92
C THR A 301 -5.77 -12.94 -8.69
N LEU A 302 -6.06 -13.46 -7.51
CA LEU A 302 -7.43 -13.73 -7.08
C LEU A 302 -8.08 -12.41 -6.71
N SER A 303 -9.07 -11.96 -7.48
CA SER A 303 -9.83 -10.74 -7.22
C SER A 303 -11.24 -11.10 -6.75
N LEU A 304 -11.62 -10.61 -5.58
CA LEU A 304 -12.90 -10.85 -4.95
C LEU A 304 -13.61 -9.51 -4.81
N THR A 305 -14.75 -9.35 -5.49
CA THR A 305 -15.66 -8.22 -5.22
C THR A 305 -16.13 -8.26 -3.76
N TYR A 306 -16.59 -7.14 -3.22
CA TYR A 306 -17.09 -7.09 -1.84
C TYR A 306 -18.09 -8.23 -1.49
N PRO A 307 -19.14 -8.51 -2.31
CA PRO A 307 -20.03 -9.65 -2.03
C PRO A 307 -19.33 -11.01 -2.03
N GLN A 308 -18.37 -11.24 -2.94
CA GLN A 308 -17.61 -12.49 -2.99
C GLN A 308 -16.69 -12.64 -1.77
N TYR A 309 -16.06 -11.56 -1.32
CA TYR A 309 -15.26 -11.56 -0.10
C TYR A 309 -16.14 -11.85 1.13
N THR A 310 -17.30 -11.20 1.25
CA THR A 310 -18.24 -11.46 2.36
C THR A 310 -18.69 -12.92 2.36
N GLN A 311 -19.00 -13.50 1.20
CA GLN A 311 -19.33 -14.92 1.10
C GLN A 311 -18.13 -15.80 1.51
N LEU A 312 -16.92 -15.47 1.06
CA LEU A 312 -15.71 -16.21 1.44
C LEU A 312 -15.47 -16.18 2.96
N MET A 313 -15.75 -15.05 3.61
CA MET A 313 -15.65 -14.93 5.06
C MET A 313 -16.76 -15.71 5.78
N SER A 314 -17.97 -15.78 5.23
CA SER A 314 -19.03 -16.64 5.75
C SER A 314 -18.67 -18.12 5.62
N ASP A 315 -18.05 -18.52 4.51
CA ASP A 315 -17.54 -19.88 4.31
C ASP A 315 -16.42 -20.18 5.31
N PHE A 316 -15.51 -19.21 5.56
CA PHE A 316 -14.47 -19.35 6.58
C PHE A 316 -15.06 -19.54 7.97
N ASP A 317 -16.02 -18.70 8.37
CA ASP A 317 -16.69 -18.81 9.68
C ASP A 317 -17.33 -20.19 9.87
N HIS A 318 -18.12 -20.61 8.88
CA HIS A 318 -18.86 -21.86 8.95
C HIS A 318 -17.95 -23.10 8.91
N LEU A 319 -16.87 -23.07 8.13
CA LEU A 319 -16.01 -24.24 7.92
C LEU A 319 -14.81 -24.30 8.86
N CYS A 320 -14.39 -23.17 9.41
CA CYS A 320 -13.15 -23.04 10.16
C CYS A 320 -13.33 -22.66 11.62
N VAL A 321 -14.45 -22.03 11.99
CA VAL A 321 -14.68 -21.47 13.34
C VAL A 321 -15.83 -22.20 14.04
N ILE A 322 -16.91 -22.55 13.32
CA ILE A 322 -18.06 -23.30 13.86
C ILE A 322 -17.82 -24.82 13.76
N GLN A 323 -16.87 -25.32 14.56
CA GLN A 323 -16.84 -26.70 15.05
C GLN A 323 -16.33 -26.67 16.50
N ASP A 324 -17.28 -26.48 17.43
CA ASP A 324 -17.21 -26.70 18.88
C ASP A 324 -15.81 -26.94 19.51
N GLY A 325 -14.99 -25.90 19.63
CA GLY A 325 -13.87 -25.85 20.59
C GLY A 325 -12.70 -26.84 20.38
N GLU A 326 -12.76 -27.69 19.36
CA GLU A 326 -11.68 -28.57 18.92
C GLU A 326 -11.66 -28.59 17.40
N PHE A 327 -10.56 -28.12 16.81
CA PHE A 327 -10.30 -28.27 15.39
C PHE A 327 -10.07 -29.77 15.07
N ASP A 328 -11.14 -30.56 14.85
CA ASP A 328 -11.03 -31.89 14.24
C ASP A 328 -10.88 -31.74 12.71
N GLY A 329 -9.69 -31.27 12.31
CA GLY A 329 -9.31 -30.91 10.95
C GLY A 329 -9.32 -32.04 9.91
N THR A 330 -10.07 -33.12 10.11
CA THR A 330 -9.90 -34.36 9.36
C THR A 330 -11.16 -34.98 8.75
N ASN A 331 -12.36 -34.81 9.31
CA ASN A 331 -13.47 -35.70 8.91
C ASN A 331 -14.60 -35.07 8.07
N SER A 332 -14.99 -33.81 8.29
CA SER A 332 -16.20 -33.29 7.60
C SER A 332 -15.93 -32.65 6.23
N LEU A 333 -14.71 -32.14 5.98
CA LEU A 333 -14.35 -31.45 4.73
C LEU A 333 -13.50 -32.28 3.78
N THR A 334 -12.85 -33.35 4.25
CA THR A 334 -12.20 -34.33 3.38
C THR A 334 -13.24 -34.95 2.46
N LEU A 335 -14.42 -35.28 2.99
CA LEU A 335 -15.57 -35.74 2.20
C LEU A 335 -16.07 -34.71 1.18
N LEU A 336 -16.18 -33.42 1.54
CA LEU A 336 -16.65 -32.37 0.61
C LEU A 336 -15.60 -31.98 -0.45
N VAL A 337 -14.30 -32.04 -0.12
CA VAL A 337 -13.21 -31.76 -1.06
C VAL A 337 -13.00 -32.95 -1.99
N GLU A 338 -13.07 -34.20 -1.49
CA GLU A 338 -13.04 -35.41 -2.33
C GLU A 338 -14.26 -35.44 -3.26
N GLU A 339 -15.46 -35.13 -2.76
CA GLU A 339 -16.67 -35.07 -3.59
C GLU A 339 -16.58 -33.97 -4.65
N PHE A 340 -15.97 -32.81 -4.34
CA PHE A 340 -15.76 -31.73 -5.31
C PHE A 340 -14.65 -32.06 -6.33
N GLU A 341 -13.54 -32.67 -5.91
CA GLU A 341 -12.47 -33.12 -6.79
C GLU A 341 -12.95 -34.24 -7.72
N GLU A 342 -13.70 -35.23 -7.22
CA GLU A 342 -14.30 -36.28 -8.05
C GLU A 342 -15.30 -35.70 -9.07
N THR A 343 -16.12 -34.73 -8.67
CA THR A 343 -17.08 -34.07 -9.58
C THR A 343 -16.37 -33.21 -10.64
N LEU A 344 -15.23 -32.59 -10.29
CA LEU A 344 -14.41 -31.80 -11.21
C LEU A 344 -13.69 -32.70 -12.24
N TYR A 345 -13.08 -33.80 -11.79
CA TYR A 345 -12.43 -34.77 -12.69
C TYR A 345 -13.43 -35.51 -13.58
N ALA A 346 -14.63 -35.83 -13.09
CA ALA A 346 -15.69 -36.41 -13.89
C ALA A 346 -16.22 -35.45 -14.98
N ARG A 347 -16.24 -34.14 -14.71
CA ARG A 347 -16.60 -33.12 -15.72
C ARG A 347 -15.50 -32.88 -16.75
N ILE A 348 -14.23 -32.87 -16.34
CA ILE A 348 -13.10 -32.73 -17.27
C ILE A 348 -13.02 -33.92 -18.23
N ALA A 349 -13.25 -35.14 -17.75
CA ALA A 349 -13.26 -36.36 -18.57
C ALA A 349 -14.48 -36.48 -19.52
N TYR A 350 -15.49 -35.62 -19.39
CA TYR A 350 -16.65 -35.58 -20.29
C TYR A 350 -16.44 -34.62 -21.48
N TYR A 351 -15.43 -33.76 -21.42
CA TYR A 351 -15.10 -32.78 -22.46
C TYR A 351 -13.76 -33.05 -23.18
N GLU A 352 -13.13 -34.19 -22.88
CA GLU A 352 -12.14 -34.87 -23.74
C GLU A 352 -12.82 -36.03 -24.49
#